data_AF-A0A4Q6AX93-F1
#
_entry.id   AF-A0A4Q6AX93-F1
#
_cell.length_a   1.000
_cell.length_b   1.000
_cell.length_c   1.000
_cell.angle_alpha   90.00
_cell.angle_beta   90.00
_cell.angle_gamma   90.00
#
_symmetry.space_group_name_H-M   'P 1'
#
loop_
_entity.id
_entity.type
_entity.pdbx_description
1 polymer ?
#
loop_
_entity_poly.entity_id
_entity_poly.type
_entity_poly.pdbx_seq_one_letter_code
_entity_poly.pdbx_strand_id
1 'polypeptide(L)'
;MITLKLRSAFSLVALIIIVDQVLKIWIKTSFPFGPVTKLAGQDWAQLYFIENPGMAWGMEIGGDWGKMALTLFRLVAVTFGSWYLVKIIKEKHTKGFIVCACLIYAGALGNLIDSMFYGLIFEETTYTHVAGFVSPGNGYGSFLHGKVVDMLYFPMVE
;
A
#
# COMPACT_ATOMS: atom_id res chain seq x y z
N MET A 1 -30.88 3.44 12.61
CA MET A 1 -29.67 3.32 11.76
C MET A 1 -28.48 3.03 12.66
N ILE A 2 -27.84 1.85 12.53
CA ILE A 2 -26.66 1.50 13.33
C ILE A 2 -25.47 2.30 12.79
N THR A 3 -24.85 3.13 13.62
CA THR A 3 -23.70 3.98 13.26
C THR A 3 -22.40 3.38 13.78
N LEU A 4 -21.33 3.42 12.99
CA LEU A 4 -20.02 2.96 13.44
C LEU A 4 -19.43 3.96 14.45
N LYS A 5 -18.92 3.47 15.59
CA LYS A 5 -18.23 4.33 16.56
C LYS A 5 -16.83 4.67 16.04
N LEU A 6 -16.34 5.87 16.37
CA LEU A 6 -15.01 6.34 15.98
C LEU A 6 -13.90 5.36 16.38
N ARG A 7 -13.94 4.82 17.61
CA ARG A 7 -12.99 3.80 18.07
C ARG A 7 -12.97 2.56 17.18
N SER A 8 -14.14 2.08 16.77
CA SER A 8 -14.25 0.91 15.89
C SER A 8 -13.69 1.19 14.48
N ALA A 9 -13.88 2.41 13.96
CA ALA A 9 -13.30 2.82 12.68
C ALA A 9 -11.77 2.84 12.75
N PHE A 10 -11.20 3.45 13.80
CA PHE A 10 -9.75 3.47 14.01
C PHE A 10 -9.17 2.06 14.20
N SER A 11 -9.83 1.20 14.98
CA SER A 11 -9.39 -0.20 15.14
C SER A 11 -9.43 -0.97 13.82
N LEU A 12 -10.45 -0.74 12.98
CA LEU A 12 -10.54 -1.35 11.66
C LEU A 12 -9.39 -0.90 10.75
N VAL A 13 -9.15 0.42 10.65
CA VAL A 13 -8.05 0.97 9.86
C VAL A 13 -6.69 0.43 10.35
N ALA A 14 -6.45 0.44 11.66
CA ALA A 14 -5.21 -0.07 12.24
C ALA A 14 -5.00 -1.56 11.93
N LEU A 15 -6.04 -2.38 12.05
CA LEU A 15 -5.97 -3.80 11.71
C LEU A 15 -5.62 -4.02 10.24
N ILE A 16 -6.26 -3.29 9.32
CA ILE A 16 -5.99 -3.41 7.88
C ILE A 16 -4.55 -3.01 7.57
N ILE A 17 -4.04 -1.93 8.15
CA ILE A 17 -2.66 -1.48 7.94
C ILE A 17 -1.67 -2.50 8.48
N ILE A 18 -1.92 -3.09 9.65
CA ILE A 18 -1.05 -4.14 10.21
C ILE A 18 -1.01 -5.34 9.26
N VAL A 19 -2.16 -5.81 8.79
CA VAL A 19 -2.23 -6.94 7.86
C VAL A 19 -1.54 -6.60 6.53
N ASP A 20 -1.77 -5.41 5.98
CA ASP A 20 -1.13 -4.91 4.75
C ASP A 20 0.40 -4.92 4.89
N GLN A 21 0.93 -4.27 5.92
CA GLN A 21 2.38 -4.12 6.11
C GLN A 21 3.06 -5.46 6.43
N VAL A 22 2.44 -6.31 7.25
CA VAL A 22 2.97 -7.67 7.51
C VAL A 22 3.04 -8.48 6.21
N LEU A 23 1.99 -8.44 5.39
CA LEU A 23 1.94 -9.20 4.15
C LEU A 23 2.96 -8.67 3.12
N LYS A 24 3.09 -7.35 3.00
CA LYS A 24 4.07 -6.71 2.10
C LYS A 24 5.51 -7.02 2.49
N ILE A 25 5.85 -6.90 3.79
CA ILE A 25 7.18 -7.24 4.30
C ILE A 25 7.48 -8.72 4.05
N TRP A 26 6.52 -9.60 4.33
CA TRP A 26 6.67 -11.04 4.07
C TRP A 26 6.93 -11.33 2.60
N ILE A 27 6.12 -10.78 1.69
CA ILE A 27 6.31 -10.97 0.24
C ILE A 27 7.69 -10.48 -0.19
N LYS A 28 8.07 -9.26 0.21
CA LYS A 28 9.31 -8.62 -0.22
C LYS A 28 10.58 -9.33 0.26
N THR A 29 10.52 -9.93 1.45
CA THR A 29 11.65 -10.62 2.09
C THR A 29 11.69 -12.14 1.84
N SER A 30 10.68 -12.68 1.15
CA SER A 30 10.60 -14.13 0.88
C SER A 30 10.68 -14.50 -0.60
N PHE A 31 10.37 -13.57 -1.51
CA PHE A 31 10.25 -13.86 -2.93
C PHE A 31 10.97 -12.82 -3.80
N PRO A 32 11.54 -13.22 -4.96
CA PRO A 32 11.89 -12.31 -6.03
C PRO A 32 10.61 -11.86 -6.77
N PHE A 33 10.73 -10.92 -7.72
CA PHE A 33 9.59 -10.57 -8.57
C PHE A 33 9.06 -11.78 -9.35
N GLY A 34 7.74 -11.84 -9.51
CA GLY A 34 7.08 -12.90 -10.26
C GLY A 34 5.96 -13.61 -9.49
N PRO A 35 5.51 -14.77 -10.02
CA PRO A 35 4.43 -15.54 -9.40
C PRO A 35 4.86 -16.13 -8.06
N VAL A 36 4.01 -15.99 -7.05
CA VAL A 36 4.23 -16.49 -5.69
C VAL A 36 3.36 -17.72 -5.42
N THR A 37 2.03 -17.59 -5.55
CA THR A 37 1.10 -18.72 -5.35
C THR A 37 -0.28 -18.41 -5.91
N LYS A 38 -1.08 -19.45 -6.17
CA LYS A 38 -2.50 -19.30 -6.56
C LYS A 38 -3.37 -19.20 -5.32
N LEU A 39 -4.25 -18.21 -5.26
CA LEU A 39 -5.18 -18.02 -4.16
C LEU A 39 -6.26 -19.12 -4.23
N ALA A 40 -6.34 -19.94 -3.20
CA ALA A 40 -7.26 -21.09 -3.13
C ALA A 40 -7.18 -22.02 -4.36
N GLY A 41 -6.00 -22.13 -4.98
CA GLY A 41 -5.77 -22.95 -6.18
C GLY A 41 -6.42 -22.43 -7.46
N GLN A 42 -6.94 -21.20 -7.46
CA GLN A 42 -7.63 -20.60 -8.61
C GLN A 42 -6.65 -19.92 -9.57
N ASP A 43 -6.79 -20.18 -10.88
CA ASP A 43 -5.93 -19.55 -11.89
C ASP A 43 -6.20 -18.04 -12.04
N TRP A 44 -7.44 -17.61 -11.83
CA TRP A 44 -7.87 -16.21 -11.99
C TRP A 44 -7.55 -15.32 -10.79
N ALA A 45 -6.97 -15.86 -9.71
CA ALA A 45 -6.63 -15.13 -8.50
C ALA A 45 -5.28 -15.62 -7.95
N GLN A 46 -4.26 -14.77 -8.02
CA GLN A 46 -2.88 -15.15 -7.75
C GLN A 46 -2.19 -14.09 -6.89
N LEU A 47 -1.22 -14.55 -6.09
CA LEU A 47 -0.18 -13.68 -5.59
C LEU A 47 0.93 -13.61 -6.65
N TYR A 48 1.17 -12.41 -7.16
CA TYR A 48 2.25 -12.09 -8.08
C TYR A 48 2.97 -10.85 -7.57
N PHE A 49 4.21 -11.01 -7.13
CA PHE A 49 4.96 -9.92 -6.53
C PHE A 49 5.57 -9.02 -7.59
N ILE A 50 5.24 -7.73 -7.51
CA ILE A 50 5.91 -6.64 -8.23
C ILE A 50 5.98 -5.40 -7.33
N GLU A 51 6.91 -4.51 -7.63
CA GLU A 51 6.98 -3.20 -6.99
C GLU A 51 6.58 -2.09 -7.97
N ASN A 52 5.66 -1.24 -7.53
CA ASN A 52 5.13 -0.15 -8.33
C ASN A 52 5.73 1.18 -7.86
N PRO A 53 6.45 1.92 -8.73
CA PRO A 53 6.98 3.25 -8.38
C PRO A 53 5.84 4.25 -8.08
N GLY A 54 4.59 3.90 -8.34
CA GLY A 54 3.40 4.68 -8.03
C GLY A 54 2.79 5.37 -9.24
N MET A 55 3.37 5.16 -10.43
CA MET A 55 2.88 5.73 -11.67
C MET A 55 2.00 4.74 -12.42
N ALA A 56 0.79 5.17 -12.73
CA ALA A 56 -0.14 4.36 -13.51
C ALA A 56 0.36 4.26 -14.96
N TRP A 57 0.26 3.05 -15.52
CA TRP A 57 0.43 2.79 -16.96
C TRP A 57 1.87 3.01 -17.48
N GLY A 58 2.87 2.87 -16.61
CA GLY A 58 4.28 2.95 -17.01
C GLY A 58 4.76 4.35 -17.42
N MET A 59 3.93 5.39 -17.24
CA MET A 59 4.32 6.77 -17.52
C MET A 59 5.23 7.29 -16.41
N GLU A 60 6.55 7.30 -16.64
CA GLU A 60 7.48 7.97 -15.72
C GLU A 60 7.49 9.49 -15.93
N ILE A 61 6.57 10.20 -15.27
CA ILE A 61 6.57 11.67 -15.32
C ILE A 61 7.61 12.18 -14.31
N GLY A 62 8.79 12.58 -14.80
CA GLY A 62 9.71 13.44 -14.05
C GLY A 62 10.72 12.76 -13.11
N GLY A 63 10.99 11.46 -13.27
CA GLY A 63 12.02 10.74 -12.50
C GLY A 63 11.83 10.85 -10.98
N ASP A 64 12.93 11.05 -10.25
CA ASP A 64 12.93 11.20 -8.78
C ASP A 64 12.01 12.34 -8.31
N TRP A 65 12.04 13.48 -8.99
CA TRP A 65 11.19 14.63 -8.64
C TRP A 65 9.70 14.30 -8.79
N GLY A 66 9.35 13.60 -9.87
CA GLY A 66 7.99 13.13 -10.11
C GLY A 66 7.50 12.16 -9.06
N LYS A 67 8.36 11.21 -8.68
CA LYS A 67 8.10 10.27 -7.60
C LYS A 67 7.86 10.99 -6.27
N MET A 68 8.71 11.95 -5.92
CA MET A 68 8.55 12.75 -4.71
C MET A 68 7.23 13.52 -4.73
N ALA A 69 6.91 14.20 -5.83
CA ALA A 69 5.67 14.95 -5.98
C ALA A 69 4.43 14.06 -5.81
N LEU A 70 4.46 12.84 -6.36
CA LEU A 70 3.40 11.86 -6.19
C LEU A 70 3.25 11.42 -4.73
N THR A 71 4.35 11.14 -4.03
CA THR A 71 4.30 10.76 -2.60
C THR A 71 3.77 11.92 -1.75
N LEU A 72 4.18 13.16 -2.03
CA LEU A 72 3.66 14.36 -1.35
C LEU A 72 2.17 14.56 -1.62
N PHE A 73 1.71 14.34 -2.86
CA PHE A 73 0.28 14.36 -3.18
C PHE A 73 -0.48 13.32 -2.36
N ARG A 74 0.03 12.09 -2.24
CA ARG A 74 -0.57 11.05 -1.38
C ARG A 74 -0.61 11.47 0.09
N LEU A 75 0.44 12.12 0.59
CA LEU A 75 0.47 12.64 1.96
C LEU A 75 -0.65 13.66 2.21
N VAL A 76 -0.86 14.59 1.28
CA VAL A 76 -1.96 15.56 1.34
C VAL A 76 -3.31 14.83 1.28
N ALA A 77 -3.48 13.89 0.35
CA ALA A 77 -4.72 13.13 0.19
C ALA A 77 -5.07 12.30 1.43
N VAL A 78 -4.08 11.65 2.07
CA VAL A 78 -4.27 10.90 3.31
C VAL A 78 -4.60 11.84 4.46
N THR A 79 -3.93 12.99 4.58
CA THR A 79 -4.24 13.99 5.62
C THR A 79 -5.68 14.49 5.49
N PHE A 80 -6.12 14.80 4.28
CA PHE A 80 -7.52 15.14 3.99
C PHE A 80 -8.45 13.96 4.31
N GLY A 81 -8.07 12.73 3.95
CA GLY A 81 -8.79 11.51 4.26
C GLY A 81 -8.99 11.30 5.76
N SER A 82 -8.01 11.63 6.61
CA SER A 82 -8.13 11.54 8.07
C SER A 82 -9.22 12.49 8.57
N TRP A 83 -9.21 13.74 8.11
CA TRP A 83 -10.24 14.72 8.44
C TRP A 83 -11.62 14.29 7.94
N TYR A 84 -11.71 13.83 6.69
CA TYR A 84 -12.96 13.41 6.06
C TYR A 84 -13.57 12.20 6.77
N LEU A 85 -12.75 11.22 7.15
CA LEU A 85 -13.20 10.04 7.89
C LEU A 85 -13.81 10.42 9.24
N VAL A 86 -13.16 11.33 9.98
CA VAL A 86 -13.69 11.87 11.24
C VAL A 86 -15.01 12.61 11.01
N LYS A 87 -15.10 13.41 9.94
CA LYS A 87 -16.30 14.16 9.57
C LYS A 87 -17.50 13.22 9.33
N ILE A 88 -17.36 12.23 8.45
CA ILE A 88 -18.47 11.32 8.10
C ILE A 88 -18.91 10.44 9.29
N ILE A 89 -18.00 10.14 10.22
CA ILE A 89 -18.35 9.43 11.47
C ILE A 89 -19.17 10.34 12.40
N LYS A 90 -18.76 11.60 12.56
CA LYS A 90 -19.48 12.58 13.40
C LYS A 90 -20.85 12.94 12.83
N GLU A 91 -20.97 12.99 11.51
CA GLU A 91 -22.23 13.20 10.79
C GLU A 91 -23.16 11.97 10.80
N LYS A 92 -22.75 10.86 11.43
CA LYS A 92 -23.58 9.65 11.60
C LYS A 92 -24.05 9.03 10.28
N HIS A 93 -23.19 9.05 9.27
CA HIS A 93 -23.43 8.31 8.01
C HIS A 93 -23.63 6.81 8.27
N THR A 94 -24.14 6.09 7.26
CA THR A 94 -24.44 4.66 7.38
C THR A 94 -23.16 3.86 7.69
N LYS A 95 -23.30 2.80 8.50
CA LYS A 95 -22.17 1.93 8.87
C LYS A 95 -21.43 1.38 7.64
N GLY A 96 -22.18 0.93 6.62
CA GLY A 96 -21.59 0.38 5.39
C GLY A 96 -20.71 1.40 4.67
N PHE A 97 -21.20 2.64 4.53
CA PHE A 97 -20.44 3.73 3.92
C PHE A 97 -19.14 4.02 4.67
N ILE A 98 -19.21 4.11 6.01
CA ILE A 98 -18.02 4.36 6.84
C ILE A 98 -17.00 3.22 6.72
N VAL A 99 -17.46 1.96 6.66
CA VAL A 99 -16.58 0.80 6.47
C VAL A 99 -15.86 0.88 5.12
N CYS A 100 -16.57 1.17 4.02
CA CYS A 100 -15.93 1.36 2.71
C CYS A 100 -14.91 2.50 2.73
N ALA A 101 -15.23 3.62 3.37
CA ALA A 101 -14.29 4.73 3.53
C ALA A 101 -13.05 4.32 4.34
N CYS A 102 -13.19 3.52 5.40
CA CYS A 102 -12.07 2.97 6.16
C CYS A 102 -11.17 2.07 5.31
N LEU A 103 -11.76 1.20 4.47
CA LEU A 103 -11.00 0.30 3.57
C LEU A 103 -10.15 1.10 2.57
N ILE A 104 -10.76 2.08 1.90
CA ILE A 104 -10.07 2.97 0.93
C ILE A 104 -8.95 3.76 1.63
N TYR A 105 -9.27 4.36 2.78
CA TYR A 105 -8.31 5.14 3.55
C TYR A 105 -7.12 4.29 4.03
N ALA A 106 -7.37 3.09 4.54
CA ALA A 106 -6.33 2.19 5.01
C ALA A 106 -5.39 1.77 3.88
N GLY A 107 -5.92 1.47 2.68
CA GLY A 107 -5.11 1.17 1.50
C GLY A 107 -4.25 2.36 1.05
N ALA A 108 -4.82 3.57 1.04
CA ALA A 108 -4.09 4.79 0.70
C ALA A 108 -2.95 5.08 1.70
N LEU A 109 -3.22 4.90 3.01
CA LEU A 109 -2.23 5.09 4.07
C LEU A 109 -1.13 4.00 4.03
N GLY A 110 -1.47 2.74 3.78
CA GLY A 110 -0.49 1.67 3.59
C GLY A 110 0.47 1.98 2.44
N ASN A 111 -0.06 2.35 1.26
CA ASN A 111 0.78 2.70 0.11
C ASN A 111 1.61 3.98 0.31
N LEU A 112 1.14 4.90 1.15
CA LEU A 112 1.93 6.06 1.58
C LEU A 112 3.10 5.64 2.47
N ILE A 113 2.90 4.72 3.43
CA ILE A 113 3.97 4.17 4.28
C ILE A 113 5.07 3.55 3.43
N ASP A 114 4.70 2.69 2.46
CA ASP A 114 5.67 2.10 1.53
C ASP A 114 6.47 3.19 0.81
N SER A 115 5.77 4.17 0.25
CA SER A 115 6.38 5.24 -0.54
C SER A 115 7.31 6.12 0.29
N MET A 116 7.00 6.33 1.57
CA MET A 116 7.82 7.13 2.47
C MET A 116 9.07 6.38 2.93
N PHE A 117 8.96 5.09 3.25
CA PHE A 117 9.97 4.38 4.05
C PHE A 117 10.64 3.20 3.37
N TYR A 118 10.01 2.50 2.41
CA TYR A 118 10.56 1.23 1.92
C TYR A 118 11.88 1.39 1.18
N GLY A 119 12.08 2.53 0.52
CA GLY A 119 13.37 2.88 -0.09
C GLY A 119 14.52 2.96 0.91
N LEU A 120 14.23 3.31 2.17
CA LEU A 120 15.25 3.49 3.21
C LEU A 120 15.65 2.17 3.91
N ILE A 121 14.74 1.21 3.99
CA ILE A 121 14.86 0.05 4.88
C ILE A 121 15.14 -1.27 4.17
N PHE A 122 14.93 -1.32 2.85
CA PHE A 122 15.11 -2.53 2.06
C PHE A 122 16.16 -2.39 0.97
N GLU A 123 16.72 -3.52 0.60
CA GLU A 123 17.43 -3.70 -0.66
C GLU A 123 16.46 -3.67 -1.85
N GLU A 124 17.01 -3.46 -3.05
CA GLU A 124 16.24 -3.56 -4.28
C GLU A 124 15.88 -5.02 -4.54
N THR A 125 14.59 -5.30 -4.76
CA THR A 125 14.13 -6.61 -5.22
C THR A 125 14.34 -6.70 -6.74
N THR A 126 14.75 -7.86 -7.24
CA THR A 126 14.77 -8.14 -8.69
C THR A 126 14.12 -9.48 -9.00
N TYR A 127 14.07 -9.87 -10.28
CA TYR A 127 13.59 -11.20 -10.68
C TYR A 127 14.48 -12.36 -10.19
N THR A 128 15.70 -12.07 -9.73
CA THR A 128 16.65 -13.10 -9.24
C THR A 128 17.13 -12.84 -7.81
N HIS A 129 16.71 -11.74 -7.18
CA HIS A 129 17.17 -11.33 -5.84
C HIS A 129 15.98 -11.05 -4.93
N VAL A 130 16.02 -11.67 -3.74
CA VAL A 130 15.07 -11.43 -2.65
C VAL A 130 15.62 -10.31 -1.78
N ALA A 131 14.83 -9.28 -1.50
CA ALA A 131 15.32 -8.13 -0.76
C ALA A 131 15.50 -8.45 0.74
N GLY A 132 16.66 -8.06 1.28
CA GLY A 132 16.90 -8.03 2.72
C GLY A 132 16.58 -6.66 3.35
N PHE A 133 16.62 -6.61 4.67
CA PHE A 133 16.67 -5.34 5.41
C PHE A 133 18.09 -4.77 5.37
N VAL A 134 18.20 -3.44 5.31
CA VAL A 134 19.48 -2.75 5.26
C VAL A 134 19.73 -1.87 6.48
N SER A 135 21.00 -1.58 6.74
CA SER A 135 21.36 -0.52 7.69
C SER A 135 20.99 0.86 7.12
N PRO A 136 20.63 1.85 7.97
CA PRO A 136 20.24 3.18 7.51
C PRO A 136 21.25 3.78 6.52
N GLY A 137 20.74 4.28 5.39
CA GLY A 137 21.56 4.86 4.31
C GLY A 137 21.96 3.89 3.20
N ASN A 138 21.71 2.58 3.35
CA ASN A 138 22.01 1.55 2.33
C ASN A 138 20.76 1.02 1.61
N GLY A 139 19.61 1.67 1.80
CA GLY A 139 18.37 1.25 1.12
C GLY A 139 18.40 1.58 -0.37
N TYR A 140 17.53 0.94 -1.15
CA TYR A 140 17.48 1.14 -2.60
C TYR A 140 17.04 2.56 -3.03
N GLY A 141 16.55 3.38 -2.09
CA GLY A 141 16.09 4.73 -2.36
C GLY A 141 16.17 5.63 -1.13
N SER A 142 15.74 6.88 -1.31
CA SER A 142 15.67 7.85 -0.22
C SER A 142 14.24 7.95 0.35
N PHE A 143 14.07 8.79 1.37
CA PHE A 143 12.75 9.12 1.90
C PHE A 143 11.85 9.63 0.76
N LEU A 144 10.57 9.23 0.75
CA LEU A 144 9.58 9.53 -0.31
C LEU A 144 9.77 8.81 -1.66
N HIS A 145 10.81 7.99 -1.82
CA HIS A 145 11.13 7.28 -3.06
C HIS A 145 10.88 5.76 -3.00
N GLY A 146 10.23 5.27 -1.95
CA GLY A 146 9.86 3.86 -1.85
C GLY A 146 8.89 3.45 -2.97
N LYS A 147 9.09 2.25 -3.51
CA LYS A 147 8.14 1.58 -4.40
C LYS A 147 7.06 0.90 -3.55
N VAL A 148 5.83 0.92 -4.01
CA VAL A 148 4.69 0.24 -3.37
C VAL A 148 4.77 -1.25 -3.68
N VAL A 149 4.62 -2.10 -2.66
CA VAL A 149 4.58 -3.54 -2.87
C VAL A 149 3.19 -3.94 -3.32
N ASP A 150 3.08 -4.42 -4.56
CA ASP A 150 1.86 -4.96 -5.14
C ASP A 150 1.98 -6.49 -5.28
N MET A 151 0.89 -7.19 -4.97
CA MET A 151 0.89 -8.66 -4.93
C MET A 151 -0.38 -9.31 -5.44
N LEU A 152 -1.52 -8.62 -5.41
CA LEU A 152 -2.79 -9.20 -5.82
C LEU A 152 -2.93 -9.11 -7.35
N TYR A 153 -2.92 -10.25 -8.02
CA TYR A 153 -3.03 -10.35 -9.47
C TYR A 153 -4.23 -11.20 -9.87
N PHE A 154 -5.10 -10.64 -10.70
CA PHE A 154 -6.36 -11.27 -11.12
C PHE A 154 -6.47 -11.32 -12.66
N PRO A 155 -5.81 -12.29 -13.32
CA PRO A 155 -5.90 -12.47 -14.77
C PRO A 155 -7.27 -13.09 -15.12
N MET A 156 -8.31 -12.27 -15.13
CA MET A 156 -9.68 -12.72 -15.40
C MET A 156 -10.02 -12.79 -16.90
N VAL A 157 -9.25 -12.10 -17.74
CA VAL A 157 -9.43 -12.06 -19.19
C VAL A 157 -8.04 -11.98 -19.84
N GLU A 158 -7.78 -12.84 -20.84
CA GLU A 158 -6.63 -12.74 -21.75
C GLU A 158 -6.90 -11.75 -22.89
#